data_AF-A0A7H9GIS5-F1
#
_entry.id   AF-A0A7H9GIS5-F1
#
_cell.length_a   1.000
_cell.length_b   1.000
_cell.length_c   1.000
_cell.angle_alpha   90.00
_cell.angle_beta   90.00
_cell.angle_gamma   90.00
#
_symmetry.space_group_name_H-M   'P 1'
#
loop_
_entity.id
_entity.type
_entity.pdbx_description
1 polymer ?
#
loop_
_entity_poly.entity_id
_entity_poly.type
_entity_poly.pdbx_seq_one_letter_code
_entity_poly.pdbx_strand_id
1 'polypeptide(L)'
;MKELPLILTLHASVLSAFIWLASPACADSGTDYKAGSDFAKQVQGSGMDSLKNFSGEQNLPGYTDSPEQTKYYGGVTASGDSALKGDSAAEFSQGETGKTITESFTNRPPDLVSPEAPFIQSAKDIESRADTIVGDTGQACTAQVVNRSEFTNHTCERDLQVEQYCMRTATITGHYNDTTTTEVYSVALKDAWQEGDQVKVRFTFGVTGTLIHAEAQYFITSLPNYAPPGQARTLYALGGSVRVEGGQEWKTLSGGGYQVVEGRDEIMTIKLHDSYSVSYFAGILARNLRSGYITLNIRATMQVASKEWEPDVTWVENCAFNKDEGNKTSSECTEPGGTKDVWQDGKAYPVYQACWAYRDTYITQPADFGACQSLMDNKACTLSSRQCAFYSEDGSGTCLHEYATFSCETRTSGKQMICGGDVFCLDGECDKAASGKNNDFGQAVSELAALAAAGKDVAEMDGVNVRAFTGNAKYCKKFAAGFSNCCKDSGWGQDVGLARCSGEDKALAKAKANKLTISIGEFCSKKVLGVCLEKKRSYCQFDSKLAQIVQQQGRNGQLRIGFGGAKSPVCRGISVDELQRINFDQLDFTNFMEDLMKNQSIPENAALTEKTKERIKELLTQSSAK
;
A
#
# COMPACT_ATOMS: atom_id res chain seq x y z
N MET A 1 -65.07 -46.28 5.60
CA MET A 1 -64.81 -44.86 5.96
C MET A 1 -63.32 -44.64 5.74
N LYS A 2 -62.86 -44.37 4.51
CA LYS A 2 -62.98 -43.17 3.66
C LYS A 2 -62.25 -41.95 4.23
N GLU A 3 -61.45 -41.34 3.34
CA GLU A 3 -60.75 -40.05 3.45
C GLU A 3 -59.40 -40.02 4.18
N LEU A 4 -58.39 -40.70 3.61
CA LEU A 4 -56.97 -40.37 3.82
C LEU A 4 -56.05 -40.55 2.57
N PRO A 5 -56.51 -40.44 1.30
CA PRO A 5 -55.58 -40.26 0.19
C PRO A 5 -56.02 -39.18 -0.81
N LEU A 6 -56.00 -37.90 -0.42
CA LEU A 6 -56.19 -36.80 -1.38
C LEU A 6 -55.18 -35.64 -1.26
N ILE A 7 -54.46 -35.54 -0.13
CA ILE A 7 -53.56 -34.40 0.11
C ILE A 7 -52.11 -34.73 -0.28
N LEU A 8 -51.68 -35.99 -0.17
CA LEU A 8 -50.33 -36.41 -0.59
C LEU A 8 -50.16 -36.55 -2.11
N THR A 9 -51.23 -36.85 -2.84
CA THR A 9 -51.20 -36.91 -4.31
C THR A 9 -51.15 -35.54 -4.96
N LEU A 10 -51.74 -34.51 -4.32
CA LEU A 10 -51.76 -33.15 -4.87
C LEU A 10 -50.39 -32.44 -4.79
N HIS A 11 -49.59 -32.75 -3.77
CA HIS A 11 -48.25 -32.14 -3.60
C HIS A 11 -47.19 -32.80 -4.49
N ALA A 12 -47.35 -34.09 -4.82
CA ALA A 12 -46.46 -34.80 -5.74
C ALA A 12 -46.67 -34.41 -7.22
N SER A 13 -47.89 -34.00 -7.61
CA SER A 13 -48.20 -33.53 -8.97
C SER A 13 -47.72 -32.09 -9.27
N VAL A 14 -47.59 -31.24 -8.25
CA VAL A 14 -47.09 -29.86 -8.43
C VAL A 14 -45.57 -29.82 -8.52
N LEU A 15 -44.87 -30.72 -7.79
CA LEU A 15 -43.41 -30.82 -7.84
C LEU A 15 -42.89 -31.51 -9.12
N SER A 16 -43.65 -32.45 -9.68
CA SER A 16 -43.31 -33.12 -10.93
C SER A 16 -43.58 -32.28 -12.18
N ALA A 17 -44.52 -31.32 -12.12
CA ALA A 17 -44.74 -30.33 -13.18
C ALA A 17 -43.64 -29.25 -13.24
N PHE A 18 -42.99 -28.92 -12.12
CA PHE A 18 -41.89 -27.95 -12.08
C PHE A 18 -40.55 -28.53 -12.58
N ILE A 19 -40.36 -29.85 -12.49
CA ILE A 19 -39.10 -30.51 -12.88
C ILE A 19 -39.11 -30.90 -14.37
N TRP A 20 -40.28 -30.99 -15.02
CA TRP A 20 -40.40 -31.25 -16.47
C TRP A 20 -40.41 -30.00 -17.36
N LEU A 21 -40.45 -28.78 -16.78
CA LEU A 21 -40.33 -27.51 -17.52
C LEU A 21 -38.89 -26.94 -17.54
N ALA A 22 -37.93 -27.63 -16.93
CA ALA A 22 -36.52 -27.25 -16.91
C ALA A 22 -35.66 -28.26 -17.70
N SER A 23 -35.86 -28.29 -19.02
CA SER A 23 -34.80 -28.67 -19.96
C SER A 23 -34.18 -27.39 -20.53
N PRO A 24 -32.87 -27.37 -20.83
CA PRO A 24 -32.10 -26.15 -20.96
C PRO A 24 -32.60 -25.38 -22.18
N ALA A 25 -33.28 -24.25 -21.94
CA ALA A 25 -33.32 -23.20 -22.92
C ALA A 25 -31.88 -22.68 -23.04
N CYS A 26 -31.13 -23.23 -24.00
CA CYS A 26 -30.00 -22.53 -24.57
C CYS A 26 -30.56 -21.19 -25.05
N ALA A 27 -30.39 -20.15 -24.24
CA ALA A 27 -30.60 -18.79 -24.68
C ALA A 27 -29.62 -18.57 -25.83
N ASP A 28 -30.17 -18.51 -27.04
CA ASP A 28 -29.41 -18.18 -28.24
C ASP A 28 -28.96 -16.72 -28.09
N SER A 29 -27.77 -16.54 -27.51
CA SER A 29 -27.12 -15.26 -27.24
C SER A 29 -27.05 -14.34 -28.48
N GLY A 30 -27.29 -14.86 -29.68
CA GLY A 30 -27.38 -14.07 -30.91
C GLY A 30 -28.69 -13.27 -31.05
N THR A 31 -29.81 -13.72 -30.50
CA THR A 31 -31.13 -13.06 -30.69
C THR A 31 -31.34 -11.89 -29.72
N ASP A 32 -31.01 -12.08 -28.44
CA ASP A 32 -31.04 -11.00 -27.43
C ASP A 32 -29.96 -9.94 -27.70
N TYR A 33 -28.78 -10.35 -28.18
CA TYR A 33 -27.74 -9.41 -28.61
C TYR A 33 -28.16 -8.62 -29.85
N LYS A 34 -28.91 -9.22 -30.79
CA LYS A 34 -29.41 -8.52 -31.98
C LYS A 34 -30.52 -7.52 -31.62
N ALA A 35 -31.44 -7.89 -30.73
CA ALA A 35 -32.46 -6.98 -30.21
C ALA A 35 -31.82 -5.82 -29.42
N GLY A 36 -30.82 -6.10 -28.57
CA GLY A 36 -30.04 -5.07 -27.86
C GLY A 36 -29.20 -4.19 -28.78
N SER A 37 -28.57 -4.76 -29.82
CA SER A 37 -27.81 -4.05 -30.85
C SER A 37 -28.69 -3.16 -31.71
N ASP A 38 -29.88 -3.64 -32.11
CA ASP A 38 -30.79 -2.88 -32.97
C ASP A 38 -31.47 -1.75 -32.17
N PHE A 39 -31.78 -1.98 -30.90
CA PHE A 39 -32.16 -0.92 -29.97
C PHE A 39 -31.01 0.09 -29.76
N ALA A 40 -29.77 -0.36 -29.57
CA ALA A 40 -28.61 0.52 -29.46
C ALA A 40 -28.37 1.35 -30.73
N LYS A 41 -28.53 0.76 -31.93
CA LYS A 41 -28.47 1.48 -33.21
C LYS A 41 -29.63 2.45 -33.40
N GLN A 42 -30.82 2.14 -32.87
CA GLN A 42 -31.99 3.02 -32.91
C GLN A 42 -31.86 4.22 -31.93
N VAL A 43 -31.10 4.05 -30.84
CA VAL A 43 -30.82 5.11 -29.84
C VAL A 43 -29.52 5.87 -30.15
N GLN A 44 -28.64 5.31 -30.97
CA GLN A 44 -27.41 5.94 -31.45
C GLN A 44 -27.73 7.10 -32.40
N GLY A 45 -27.87 8.30 -31.84
CA GLY A 45 -28.11 9.55 -32.57
C GLY A 45 -29.30 10.35 -32.06
N SER A 46 -30.31 9.70 -31.47
CA SER A 46 -31.53 10.39 -31.03
C SER A 46 -31.31 11.37 -29.86
N GLY A 47 -30.41 11.02 -28.93
CA GLY A 47 -29.98 11.92 -27.86
C GLY A 47 -29.14 13.10 -28.37
N MET A 48 -28.33 12.88 -29.40
CA MET A 48 -27.50 13.94 -30.01
C MET A 48 -28.29 14.88 -30.91
N ASP A 49 -29.29 14.40 -31.64
CA ASP A 49 -30.12 15.25 -32.51
C ASP A 49 -31.08 16.14 -31.70
N SER A 50 -31.48 15.70 -30.49
CA SER A 50 -32.21 16.54 -29.52
C SER A 50 -31.32 17.64 -28.92
N LEU A 51 -30.01 17.39 -28.78
CA LEU A 51 -29.03 18.36 -28.29
C LEU A 51 -28.49 19.29 -29.39
N LYS A 52 -28.47 18.86 -30.67
CA LYS A 52 -28.03 19.70 -31.81
C LYS A 52 -28.91 20.94 -32.02
N ASN A 53 -30.18 20.88 -31.62
CA ASN A 53 -31.12 21.99 -31.72
C ASN A 53 -31.32 22.73 -30.39
N PHE A 54 -30.58 22.36 -29.34
CA PHE A 54 -30.64 23.04 -28.06
C PHE A 54 -29.72 24.27 -28.08
N SER A 55 -30.29 25.44 -28.30
CA SER A 55 -29.64 26.73 -28.03
C SER A 55 -29.93 27.12 -26.59
N GLY A 56 -28.89 27.27 -25.76
CA GLY A 56 -29.02 27.73 -24.38
C GLY A 56 -29.73 29.09 -24.30
N GLU A 57 -29.42 30.01 -25.24
CA GLU A 57 -30.02 31.35 -25.32
C GLU A 57 -31.54 31.34 -25.56
N GLN A 58 -32.06 30.33 -26.26
CA GLN A 58 -33.48 30.24 -26.57
C GLN A 58 -34.30 29.46 -25.53
N ASN A 59 -33.65 28.59 -24.74
CA ASN A 59 -34.33 27.58 -23.94
C ASN A 59 -34.09 27.70 -22.42
N LEU A 60 -33.14 28.52 -21.98
CA LEU A 60 -32.82 28.70 -20.56
C LEU A 60 -32.89 30.19 -20.19
N PRO A 61 -33.88 30.62 -19.40
CA PRO A 61 -33.96 32.01 -18.92
C PRO A 61 -32.69 32.40 -18.15
N GLY A 62 -32.00 33.44 -18.61
CA GLY A 62 -30.75 33.92 -17.99
C GLY A 62 -29.47 33.23 -18.47
N TYR A 63 -29.55 32.37 -19.49
CA TYR A 63 -28.36 31.77 -20.10
C TYR A 63 -27.54 32.81 -20.87
N THR A 64 -26.22 32.76 -20.66
CA THR A 64 -25.23 33.52 -21.41
C THR A 64 -24.03 32.61 -21.66
N ASP A 65 -23.38 32.71 -22.82
CA ASP A 65 -22.18 31.94 -23.16
C ASP A 65 -20.93 32.39 -22.37
N SER A 66 -21.00 33.56 -21.73
CA SER A 66 -19.91 34.13 -20.94
C SER A 66 -20.45 34.70 -19.62
N PRO A 67 -20.93 33.85 -18.69
CA PRO A 67 -21.34 34.31 -17.37
C PRO A 67 -20.13 34.94 -16.67
N GLU A 68 -20.33 35.98 -15.86
CA GLU A 68 -19.20 36.67 -15.19
C GLU A 68 -18.31 35.71 -14.39
N GLN A 69 -18.86 34.58 -13.94
CA GLN A 69 -18.17 33.53 -13.21
C GLN A 69 -17.13 32.77 -14.05
N THR A 70 -17.13 32.91 -15.39
CA THR A 70 -16.09 32.33 -16.27
C THR A 70 -14.69 32.80 -15.93
N LYS A 71 -14.53 34.03 -15.41
CA LYS A 71 -13.24 34.56 -14.95
C LYS A 71 -12.61 33.74 -13.81
N TYR A 72 -13.41 32.95 -13.09
CA TYR A 72 -12.95 32.11 -11.98
C TYR A 72 -12.64 30.67 -12.41
N TYR A 73 -13.01 30.27 -13.63
CA TYR A 73 -12.90 28.88 -14.08
C TYR A 73 -11.72 28.71 -15.06
N GLY A 74 -10.59 28.21 -14.56
CA GLY A 74 -9.38 27.91 -15.36
C GLY A 74 -9.20 26.43 -15.76
N GLY A 75 -10.15 25.56 -15.40
CA GLY A 75 -10.02 24.10 -15.55
C GLY A 75 -9.13 23.43 -14.49
N VAL A 76 -9.09 22.09 -14.48
CA VAL A 76 -8.41 21.25 -13.45
C VAL A 76 -6.88 21.34 -13.46
N THR A 77 -6.29 22.08 -14.41
CA THR A 77 -4.84 22.27 -14.56
C THR A 77 -4.39 23.71 -14.27
N ALA A 78 -5.31 24.63 -13.97
CA ALA A 78 -4.96 26.02 -13.69
C ALA A 78 -4.28 26.16 -12.31
N SER A 79 -3.10 26.78 -12.33
CA SER A 79 -2.22 26.96 -11.16
C SER A 79 -2.61 28.10 -10.22
N GLY A 80 -3.67 28.87 -10.51
CA GLY A 80 -4.00 30.05 -9.73
C GLY A 80 -5.47 30.42 -9.73
N ASP A 81 -5.93 30.85 -8.56
CA ASP A 81 -7.28 31.36 -8.29
C ASP A 81 -7.27 32.91 -8.24
N SER A 82 -6.35 33.53 -8.99
CA SER A 82 -5.96 34.94 -8.84
C SER A 82 -7.13 35.91 -8.97
N ALA A 83 -8.07 35.64 -9.88
CA ALA A 83 -9.28 36.44 -10.06
C ALA A 83 -10.25 36.32 -8.88
N LEU A 84 -10.42 35.11 -8.33
CA LEU A 84 -11.26 34.88 -7.15
C LEU A 84 -10.66 35.55 -5.90
N LYS A 85 -9.34 35.48 -5.76
CA LYS A 85 -8.60 36.15 -4.67
C LYS A 85 -8.69 37.68 -4.78
N GLY A 86 -8.58 38.22 -6.00
CA GLY A 86 -8.75 39.65 -6.26
C GLY A 86 -10.15 40.16 -5.93
N ASP A 87 -11.18 39.45 -6.38
CA ASP A 87 -12.57 39.84 -6.12
C ASP A 87 -12.96 39.63 -4.64
N SER A 88 -12.42 38.60 -3.98
CA SER A 88 -12.57 38.42 -2.53
C SER A 88 -11.93 39.55 -1.72
N ALA A 89 -10.77 40.07 -2.16
CA ALA A 89 -10.14 41.22 -1.52
C ALA A 89 -10.97 42.50 -1.72
N ALA A 90 -11.56 42.68 -2.91
CA ALA A 90 -12.47 43.78 -3.19
C ALA A 90 -13.71 43.72 -2.30
N GLU A 91 -14.34 42.54 -2.14
CA GLU A 91 -15.52 42.42 -1.28
C GLU A 91 -15.25 42.55 0.21
N PHE A 92 -14.08 42.14 0.68
CA PHE A 92 -13.68 42.44 2.06
C PHE A 92 -13.55 43.95 2.30
N SER A 93 -13.17 44.73 1.27
CA SER A 93 -13.06 46.19 1.39
C SER A 93 -14.37 46.96 1.16
N GLN A 94 -15.30 46.41 0.37
CA GLN A 94 -16.50 47.15 -0.11
C GLN A 94 -17.84 46.53 0.32
N GLY A 95 -17.84 45.24 0.67
CA GLY A 95 -19.02 44.48 1.04
C GLY A 95 -19.55 44.82 2.43
N GLU A 96 -20.80 44.45 2.69
CA GLU A 96 -21.55 44.85 3.89
C GLU A 96 -20.90 44.37 5.20
N THR A 97 -20.33 43.16 5.21
CA THR A 97 -19.54 42.65 6.35
C THR A 97 -18.22 43.40 6.52
N GLY A 98 -17.50 43.68 5.43
CA GLY A 98 -16.26 44.46 5.46
C GLY A 98 -16.48 45.89 5.96
N LYS A 99 -17.58 46.51 5.51
CA LYS A 99 -18.09 47.78 6.03
C LYS A 99 -18.49 47.68 7.48
N THR A 100 -19.19 46.63 7.92
CA THR A 100 -19.57 46.45 9.33
C THR A 100 -18.34 46.32 10.24
N ILE A 101 -17.31 45.59 9.82
CA ILE A 101 -16.03 45.51 10.54
C ILE A 101 -15.39 46.91 10.58
N THR A 102 -15.30 47.58 9.44
CA THR A 102 -14.72 48.93 9.33
C THR A 102 -15.51 49.96 10.14
N GLU A 103 -16.84 49.89 10.15
CA GLU A 103 -17.78 50.73 10.88
C GLU A 103 -17.75 50.42 12.37
N SER A 104 -17.60 49.16 12.78
CA SER A 104 -17.38 48.81 14.18
C SER A 104 -16.05 49.38 14.68
N PHE A 105 -15.01 49.43 13.85
CA PHE A 105 -13.77 50.13 14.18
C PHE A 105 -13.92 51.66 14.13
N THR A 106 -14.73 52.19 13.22
CA THR A 106 -14.89 53.64 12.99
C THR A 106 -15.89 54.30 13.95
N ASN A 107 -16.91 53.57 14.40
CA ASN A 107 -18.02 54.06 15.22
C ASN A 107 -17.97 53.54 16.66
N ARG A 108 -16.94 52.77 17.04
CA ARG A 108 -16.68 52.48 18.45
C ARG A 108 -16.52 53.82 19.18
N PRO A 109 -17.30 54.09 20.25
CA PRO A 109 -17.15 55.33 20.99
C PRO A 109 -15.70 55.44 21.48
N PRO A 110 -15.07 56.62 21.37
CA PRO A 110 -13.67 56.78 21.69
C PRO A 110 -13.45 56.42 23.17
N ASP A 111 -12.48 55.54 23.42
CA ASP A 111 -11.92 55.42 24.76
C ASP A 111 -11.37 56.80 25.12
N LEU A 112 -12.01 57.48 26.08
CA LEU A 112 -11.62 58.81 26.54
C LEU A 112 -10.23 58.71 27.16
N VAL A 113 -9.22 59.15 26.42
CA VAL A 113 -7.88 59.33 26.96
C VAL A 113 -7.98 60.49 27.95
N SER A 114 -7.98 60.17 29.26
CA SER A 114 -8.00 61.19 30.30
C SER A 114 -6.78 62.11 30.14
N PRO A 115 -6.98 63.43 30.03
CA PRO A 115 -5.87 64.39 29.97
C PRO A 115 -5.09 64.48 31.29
N GLU A 116 -5.58 63.85 32.35
CA GLU A 116 -4.89 63.66 33.63
C GLU A 116 -4.17 62.30 33.73
N ALA A 117 -4.24 61.46 32.69
CA ALA A 117 -3.56 60.17 32.69
C ALA A 117 -2.04 60.39 32.84
N PRO A 118 -1.35 59.64 33.72
CA PRO A 118 0.04 59.92 34.07
C PRO A 118 1.00 60.01 32.86
N PHE A 119 0.77 59.22 31.82
CA PHE A 119 1.57 59.22 30.59
C PHE A 119 1.33 60.46 29.69
N ILE A 120 0.11 61.02 29.68
CA ILE A 120 -0.18 62.29 28.99
C ILE A 120 0.45 63.45 29.75
N GLN A 121 0.48 63.36 31.08
CA GLN A 121 1.13 64.36 31.90
C GLN A 121 2.64 64.32 31.77
N SER A 122 3.24 63.13 31.62
CA SER A 122 4.65 62.99 31.25
C SER A 122 4.95 63.64 29.89
N ALA A 123 4.07 63.51 28.90
CA ALA A 123 4.25 64.17 27.59
C ALA A 123 4.16 65.70 27.67
N LYS A 124 3.24 66.26 28.47
CA LYS A 124 3.15 67.70 28.75
C LYS A 124 4.33 68.22 29.59
N ASP A 125 4.82 67.41 30.53
CA ASP A 125 6.02 67.72 31.30
C ASP A 125 7.28 67.69 30.42
N ILE A 126 7.31 66.86 29.38
CA ILE A 126 8.37 66.86 28.35
C ILE A 126 8.28 68.10 27.45
N GLU A 127 7.08 68.46 27.00
CA GLU A 127 6.81 69.69 26.23
C GLU A 127 7.26 70.94 27.01
N SER A 128 6.89 71.04 28.30
CA SER A 128 7.26 72.16 29.18
C SER A 128 8.75 72.20 29.55
N ARG A 129 9.49 71.11 29.34
CA ARG A 129 10.94 70.98 29.59
C ARG A 129 11.75 70.85 28.30
N ALA A 130 11.15 71.12 27.14
CA ALA A 130 11.80 70.99 25.84
C ALA A 130 13.13 71.78 25.78
N ASP A 131 13.20 72.96 26.40
CA ASP A 131 14.42 73.77 26.46
C ASP A 131 15.56 73.11 27.24
N THR A 132 15.26 72.29 28.26
CA THR A 132 16.26 71.49 28.99
C THR A 132 16.61 70.16 28.32
N ILE A 133 15.79 69.68 27.37
CA ILE A 133 16.06 68.47 26.60
C ILE A 133 16.99 68.77 25.41
N VAL A 134 16.85 69.96 24.81
CA VAL A 134 17.70 70.41 23.70
C VAL A 134 18.91 71.24 24.20
N GLY A 135 18.79 71.86 25.37
CA GLY A 135 19.83 72.65 26.02
C GLY A 135 20.64 71.88 27.06
N ASP A 136 21.77 71.34 26.61
CA ASP A 136 23.00 71.10 27.40
C ASP A 136 22.82 70.48 28.81
N THR A 137 22.56 69.17 28.87
CA THR A 137 22.86 68.37 30.06
C THR A 137 23.71 67.15 29.69
N GLY A 138 24.94 67.12 30.21
CA GLY A 138 25.96 66.10 29.98
C GLY A 138 25.67 64.72 30.57
N GLN A 139 24.52 64.11 30.24
CA GLN A 139 24.38 62.66 30.28
C GLN A 139 24.47 62.14 28.84
N ALA A 140 25.58 61.45 28.55
CA ALA A 140 25.82 60.87 27.25
C ALA A 140 24.70 59.87 26.91
N CYS A 141 23.84 60.22 25.94
CA CYS A 141 22.92 59.26 25.38
C CYS A 141 23.71 58.11 24.76
N THR A 142 23.43 56.87 25.15
CA THR A 142 24.11 55.69 24.59
C THR A 142 23.21 54.98 23.59
N ALA A 143 23.70 54.81 22.36
CA ALA A 143 23.07 53.96 21.37
C ALA A 143 23.22 52.49 21.79
N GLN A 144 22.12 51.76 21.84
CA GLN A 144 22.12 50.32 22.09
C GLN A 144 21.29 49.60 21.04
N VAL A 145 21.74 48.40 20.68
CA VAL A 145 20.98 47.48 19.84
C VAL A 145 20.21 46.56 20.77
N VAL A 146 18.89 46.59 20.70
CA VAL A 146 18.03 45.63 21.39
C VAL A 146 17.74 44.49 20.44
N ASN A 147 18.07 43.27 20.86
CA ASN A 147 17.75 42.05 20.14
C ASN A 147 16.67 41.31 20.91
N ARG A 148 15.59 40.91 20.23
CA ARG A 148 14.56 40.06 20.81
C ARG A 148 14.26 38.89 19.89
N SER A 149 14.06 37.74 20.52
CA SER A 149 13.58 36.52 19.86
C SER A 149 12.13 36.29 20.26
N GLU A 150 11.27 36.10 19.27
CA GLU A 150 9.90 35.62 19.43
C GLU A 150 9.81 34.19 18.90
N PHE A 151 9.06 33.33 19.59
CA PHE A 151 8.87 31.95 19.18
C PHE A 151 7.41 31.73 18.83
N THR A 152 7.13 31.28 17.62
CA THR A 152 5.81 30.90 17.15
C THR A 152 5.76 29.39 16.92
N ASN A 153 4.62 28.76 17.24
CA ASN A 153 4.43 27.34 17.00
C ASN A 153 3.55 27.15 15.76
N HIS A 154 3.99 26.30 14.85
CA HIS A 154 3.27 25.96 13.63
C HIS A 154 3.08 24.45 13.55
N THR A 155 1.83 24.01 13.39
CA THR A 155 1.50 22.58 13.23
C THR A 155 1.20 22.26 11.78
N CYS A 156 1.76 21.15 11.30
CA CYS A 156 1.60 20.66 9.94
C CYS A 156 1.43 19.13 9.91
N GLU A 157 0.90 18.62 8.79
CA GLU A 157 0.67 17.19 8.52
C GLU A 157 1.78 16.63 7.61
N ARG A 158 2.28 15.43 7.90
CA ARG A 158 3.25 14.69 7.06
C ARG A 158 3.15 13.16 7.19
N ASP A 159 3.50 12.44 6.13
CA ASP A 159 3.61 10.98 6.11
C ASP A 159 4.99 10.52 6.60
N LEU A 160 4.98 9.47 7.43
CA LEU A 160 6.19 8.84 7.92
C LEU A 160 6.66 7.74 6.98
N GLN A 161 7.97 7.50 6.94
CA GLN A 161 8.50 6.30 6.27
C GLN A 161 8.13 5.07 7.12
N VAL A 162 7.59 4.06 6.45
CA VAL A 162 7.26 2.77 7.08
C VAL A 162 8.14 1.69 6.48
N GLU A 163 8.92 1.06 7.35
CA GLU A 163 9.74 -0.11 7.05
C GLU A 163 9.13 -1.35 7.68
N GLN A 164 9.05 -2.42 6.91
CA GLN A 164 8.58 -3.73 7.37
C GLN A 164 9.53 -4.83 6.90
N TYR A 165 9.59 -5.91 7.67
CA TYR A 165 10.50 -7.01 7.43
C TYR A 165 9.73 -8.28 7.08
N CYS A 166 10.20 -9.00 6.08
CA CYS A 166 9.74 -10.35 5.79
C CYS A 166 10.88 -11.34 6.02
N MET A 167 10.56 -12.48 6.66
CA MET A 167 11.51 -13.57 6.82
C MET A 167 11.26 -14.60 5.71
N ARG A 168 12.31 -15.09 5.06
CA ARG A 168 12.22 -16.26 4.19
C ARG A 168 13.27 -17.29 4.56
N THR A 169 12.86 -18.55 4.65
CA THR A 169 13.70 -19.67 5.08
C THR A 169 13.70 -20.75 4.01
N ALA A 170 14.88 -21.20 3.63
CA ALA A 170 15.06 -22.31 2.72
C ALA A 170 14.73 -23.63 3.44
N THR A 171 13.83 -24.40 2.85
CA THR A 171 13.44 -25.73 3.29
C THR A 171 13.84 -26.72 2.19
N ILE A 172 14.47 -27.82 2.59
CA ILE A 172 14.86 -28.86 1.64
C ILE A 172 13.68 -29.82 1.50
N THR A 173 13.19 -29.94 0.28
CA THR A 173 12.23 -30.95 -0.16
C THR A 173 12.92 -31.83 -1.20
N GLY A 174 12.17 -32.67 -1.92
CA GLY A 174 12.72 -33.34 -3.09
C GLY A 174 11.67 -34.18 -3.79
N HIS A 175 12.04 -34.68 -4.95
CA HIS A 175 11.20 -35.52 -5.79
C HIS A 175 11.96 -36.76 -6.25
N TYR A 176 11.23 -37.77 -6.72
CA TYR A 176 11.81 -38.99 -7.27
C TYR A 176 11.78 -38.95 -8.79
N ASN A 177 12.93 -39.19 -9.39
CA ASN A 177 13.08 -39.37 -10.82
C ASN A 177 13.18 -40.86 -11.15
N ASP A 178 12.38 -41.31 -12.11
CA ASP A 178 12.46 -42.68 -12.62
C ASP A 178 13.83 -42.88 -13.28
N THR A 179 14.53 -43.92 -12.86
CA THR A 179 15.85 -44.28 -13.36
C THR A 179 15.92 -45.79 -13.57
N THR A 180 17.08 -46.28 -13.99
CA THR A 180 17.36 -47.72 -14.03
C THR A 180 18.63 -48.03 -13.26
N THR A 181 18.63 -49.16 -12.56
CA THR A 181 19.84 -49.70 -11.93
C THR A 181 20.21 -51.04 -12.55
N THR A 182 21.49 -51.40 -12.47
CA THR A 182 21.99 -52.69 -12.94
C THR A 182 22.12 -53.63 -11.76
N GLU A 183 21.38 -54.74 -11.79
CA GLU A 183 21.32 -55.72 -10.72
C GLU A 183 21.60 -57.13 -11.25
N VAL A 184 22.11 -57.99 -10.37
CA VAL A 184 22.49 -59.38 -10.71
C VAL A 184 21.59 -60.36 -9.95
N TYR A 185 20.84 -61.16 -10.70
CA TYR A 185 19.92 -62.16 -10.15
C TYR A 185 20.43 -63.56 -10.45
N SER A 186 20.53 -64.41 -9.44
CA SER A 186 21.00 -65.79 -9.57
C SER A 186 19.92 -66.78 -9.17
N VAL A 187 19.66 -67.77 -10.02
CA VAL A 187 18.63 -68.80 -9.80
C VAL A 187 19.24 -70.19 -9.98
N ALA A 188 19.00 -71.07 -9.01
CA ALA A 188 19.33 -72.49 -9.13
C ALA A 188 18.18 -73.24 -9.81
N LEU A 189 18.48 -73.91 -10.91
CA LEU A 189 17.49 -74.51 -11.81
C LEU A 189 17.26 -75.99 -11.46
N LYS A 190 16.10 -76.30 -10.85
CA LYS A 190 15.76 -77.66 -10.39
C LYS A 190 14.50 -78.25 -11.02
N ASP A 191 13.57 -77.41 -11.48
CA ASP A 191 12.29 -77.86 -12.02
C ASP A 191 12.41 -78.29 -13.48
N ALA A 192 12.95 -79.50 -13.68
CA ALA A 192 13.27 -80.05 -14.99
C ALA A 192 12.31 -81.16 -15.40
N TRP A 193 11.93 -81.24 -16.67
CA TRP A 193 11.22 -82.38 -17.28
C TRP A 193 11.77 -82.70 -18.66
N GLN A 194 11.47 -83.90 -19.14
CA GLN A 194 11.84 -84.31 -20.49
C GLN A 194 10.72 -83.97 -21.46
N GLU A 195 11.09 -83.46 -22.63
CA GLU A 195 10.20 -83.25 -23.78
C GLU A 195 10.89 -83.77 -25.04
N GLY A 196 10.50 -84.98 -25.48
CA GLY A 196 11.18 -85.67 -26.59
C GLY A 196 12.66 -85.94 -26.30
N ASP A 197 13.53 -85.42 -27.16
CA ASP A 197 14.99 -85.52 -27.07
C ASP A 197 15.64 -84.34 -26.32
N GLN A 198 14.83 -83.49 -25.68
CA GLN A 198 15.28 -82.31 -24.95
C GLN A 198 14.91 -82.39 -23.47
N VAL A 199 15.63 -81.64 -22.65
CA VAL A 199 15.23 -81.35 -21.27
C VAL A 199 14.77 -79.91 -21.20
N LYS A 200 13.60 -79.67 -20.62
CA LYS A 200 13.11 -78.35 -20.29
C LYS A 200 13.31 -78.11 -18.80
N VAL A 201 13.68 -76.89 -18.43
CA VAL A 201 13.82 -76.46 -17.04
C VAL A 201 13.09 -75.16 -16.85
N ARG A 202 12.14 -75.12 -15.93
CA ARG A 202 11.36 -73.93 -15.59
C ARG A 202 12.03 -73.15 -14.46
N PHE A 203 12.00 -71.83 -14.57
CA PHE A 203 12.43 -70.90 -13.53
C PHE A 203 11.72 -69.55 -13.68
N THR A 204 11.83 -68.71 -12.67
CA THR A 204 11.22 -67.37 -12.66
C THR A 204 12.21 -66.37 -12.08
N PHE A 205 12.15 -65.13 -12.53
CA PHE A 205 12.78 -64.01 -11.82
C PHE A 205 11.73 -63.26 -11.00
N GLY A 206 12.11 -62.81 -9.80
CA GLY A 206 11.26 -62.00 -8.93
C GLY A 206 11.25 -60.51 -9.28
N VAL A 207 11.64 -60.15 -10.53
CA VAL A 207 11.74 -58.75 -10.98
C VAL A 207 11.40 -58.62 -12.46
N THR A 208 10.99 -57.43 -12.86
CA THR A 208 10.84 -57.04 -14.27
C THR A 208 12.06 -56.23 -14.70
N GLY A 209 12.64 -56.55 -15.86
CA GLY A 209 13.84 -55.87 -16.34
C GLY A 209 14.27 -56.26 -17.74
N THR A 210 15.20 -55.49 -18.30
CA THR A 210 15.83 -55.79 -19.58
C THR A 210 17.17 -56.50 -19.33
N LEU A 211 17.34 -57.68 -19.92
CA LEU A 211 18.57 -58.45 -19.79
C LEU A 211 19.75 -57.75 -20.49
N ILE A 212 20.83 -57.49 -19.77
CA ILE A 212 22.10 -57.05 -20.36
C ILE A 212 22.84 -58.28 -20.90
N HIS A 213 23.05 -59.27 -20.02
CA HIS A 213 23.56 -60.58 -20.36
C HIS A 213 23.14 -61.61 -19.31
N ALA A 214 23.11 -62.88 -19.69
CA ALA A 214 22.97 -63.99 -18.76
C ALA A 214 24.17 -64.92 -18.89
N GLU A 215 24.44 -65.69 -17.85
CA GLU A 215 25.42 -66.75 -17.85
C GLU A 215 24.81 -68.00 -17.22
N ALA A 216 25.25 -69.16 -17.66
CA ALA A 216 24.87 -70.42 -17.07
C ALA A 216 26.11 -71.22 -16.66
N GLN A 217 25.93 -72.01 -15.62
CA GLN A 217 26.95 -72.90 -15.07
C GLN A 217 26.32 -74.28 -14.91
N TYR A 218 27.01 -75.31 -15.38
CA TYR A 218 26.49 -76.68 -15.42
C TYR A 218 27.58 -77.68 -14.98
N PHE A 219 27.36 -78.41 -13.90
CA PHE A 219 28.35 -79.35 -13.36
C PHE A 219 27.72 -80.48 -12.54
N ILE A 220 28.48 -81.56 -12.35
CA ILE A 220 28.10 -82.64 -11.42
C ILE A 220 28.39 -82.17 -10.01
N THR A 221 27.39 -82.18 -9.13
CA THR A 221 27.47 -81.55 -7.82
C THR A 221 28.57 -82.15 -6.94
N SER A 222 28.78 -83.48 -7.01
CA SER A 222 29.84 -84.18 -6.28
C SER A 222 31.22 -84.09 -6.95
N LEU A 223 31.29 -83.71 -8.23
CA LEU A 223 32.51 -83.64 -9.03
C LEU A 223 32.52 -82.34 -9.86
N PRO A 224 32.56 -81.17 -9.21
CA PRO A 224 32.28 -79.88 -9.86
C PRO A 224 33.29 -79.49 -10.95
N ASN A 225 34.52 -80.01 -10.87
CA ASN A 225 35.59 -79.75 -11.84
C ASN A 225 35.69 -80.81 -12.95
N TYR A 226 34.86 -81.85 -12.91
CA TYR A 226 34.88 -82.92 -13.91
C TYR A 226 34.01 -82.54 -15.12
N ALA A 227 34.65 -82.38 -16.27
CA ALA A 227 34.02 -82.16 -17.56
C ALA A 227 34.10 -83.45 -18.40
N PRO A 228 33.02 -84.26 -18.50
CA PRO A 228 33.07 -85.48 -19.27
C PRO A 228 33.27 -85.17 -20.78
N PRO A 229 34.35 -85.66 -21.40
CA PRO A 229 34.64 -85.38 -22.80
C PRO A 229 33.52 -85.90 -23.71
N GLY A 230 33.12 -85.09 -24.69
CA GLY A 230 32.11 -85.45 -25.68
C GLY A 230 30.65 -85.24 -25.28
N GLN A 231 30.35 -84.87 -24.03
CA GLN A 231 28.97 -84.66 -23.55
C GLN A 231 28.54 -83.19 -23.57
N ALA A 232 28.93 -82.47 -24.61
CA ALA A 232 28.58 -81.07 -24.76
C ALA A 232 27.08 -80.89 -24.97
N ARG A 233 26.53 -79.82 -24.41
CA ARG A 233 25.09 -79.50 -24.43
C ARG A 233 24.92 -78.06 -24.86
N THR A 234 23.82 -77.78 -25.55
CA THR A 234 23.44 -76.39 -25.84
C THR A 234 22.25 -76.02 -24.96
N LEU A 235 22.43 -74.97 -24.17
CA LEU A 235 21.38 -74.36 -23.36
C LEU A 235 20.75 -73.23 -24.16
N TYR A 236 19.43 -73.17 -24.24
CA TYR A 236 18.66 -72.09 -24.84
C TYR A 236 17.74 -71.49 -23.78
N ALA A 237 17.93 -70.22 -23.45
CA ALA A 237 17.11 -69.50 -22.47
C ALA A 237 17.25 -67.99 -22.70
N LEU A 238 16.24 -67.22 -22.30
CA LEU A 238 16.27 -65.75 -22.31
C LEU A 238 16.71 -65.16 -23.67
N GLY A 239 16.20 -65.74 -24.76
CA GLY A 239 16.51 -65.30 -26.13
C GLY A 239 17.92 -65.63 -26.65
N GLY A 240 18.80 -66.20 -25.81
CA GLY A 240 20.17 -66.56 -26.16
C GLY A 240 20.43 -68.07 -26.14
N SER A 241 21.65 -68.46 -26.52
CA SER A 241 22.11 -69.83 -26.33
C SER A 241 23.59 -69.90 -25.97
N VAL A 242 23.99 -71.00 -25.34
CA VAL A 242 25.39 -71.25 -24.99
C VAL A 242 25.70 -72.74 -25.03
N ARG A 243 26.90 -73.11 -25.48
CA ARG A 243 27.40 -74.49 -25.43
C ARG A 243 28.21 -74.69 -24.14
N VAL A 244 27.89 -75.74 -23.39
CA VAL A 244 28.54 -76.11 -22.13
C VAL A 244 29.04 -77.55 -22.17
N GLU A 245 30.21 -77.82 -21.59
CA GLU A 245 30.86 -79.15 -21.61
C GLU A 245 30.98 -79.77 -20.19
N GLY A 246 30.34 -79.16 -19.19
CA GLY A 246 30.51 -79.51 -17.78
C GLY A 246 31.65 -78.72 -17.12
N GLY A 247 31.46 -78.34 -15.87
CA GLY A 247 32.45 -77.63 -15.06
C GLY A 247 31.89 -76.37 -14.39
N GLN A 248 32.66 -75.80 -13.46
CA GLN A 248 32.24 -74.60 -12.72
C GLN A 248 32.39 -73.29 -13.50
N GLU A 249 32.75 -73.33 -14.77
CA GLU A 249 32.90 -72.10 -15.55
C GLU A 249 31.53 -71.52 -15.92
N TRP A 250 31.33 -70.23 -15.65
CA TRP A 250 30.17 -69.51 -16.14
C TRP A 250 30.35 -69.23 -17.63
N LYS A 251 29.35 -69.63 -18.42
CA LYS A 251 29.35 -69.42 -19.86
C LYS A 251 28.22 -68.47 -20.23
N THR A 252 28.56 -67.41 -20.97
CA THR A 252 27.61 -66.35 -21.35
C THR A 252 26.60 -66.83 -22.38
N LEU A 253 25.31 -66.55 -22.13
CA LEU A 253 24.22 -66.67 -23.08
C LEU A 253 24.08 -65.36 -23.86
N SER A 254 24.07 -65.45 -25.18
CA SER A 254 23.93 -64.29 -26.08
C SER A 254 22.47 -63.79 -26.19
N GLY A 255 21.87 -63.41 -25.06
CA GLY A 255 20.44 -63.05 -24.94
C GLY A 255 20.16 -61.58 -24.64
N GLY A 256 21.13 -60.68 -24.84
CA GLY A 256 20.97 -59.25 -24.51
C GLY A 256 19.71 -58.64 -25.16
N GLY A 257 19.00 -57.80 -24.40
CA GLY A 257 17.73 -57.18 -24.79
C GLY A 257 16.47 -57.98 -24.46
N TYR A 258 16.60 -59.23 -23.98
CA TYR A 258 15.45 -60.04 -23.56
C TYR A 258 14.67 -59.37 -22.41
N GLN A 259 13.34 -59.32 -22.54
CA GLN A 259 12.45 -58.70 -21.55
C GLN A 259 11.98 -59.74 -20.55
N VAL A 260 12.47 -59.63 -19.31
CA VAL A 260 12.05 -60.45 -18.19
C VAL A 260 10.87 -59.78 -17.50
N VAL A 261 9.84 -60.57 -17.19
CA VAL A 261 8.65 -60.12 -16.45
C VAL A 261 8.58 -60.86 -15.13
N GLU A 262 8.36 -60.12 -14.04
CA GLU A 262 8.27 -60.67 -12.69
C GLU A 262 7.27 -61.84 -12.61
N GLY A 263 7.70 -62.95 -12.01
CA GLY A 263 6.87 -64.13 -11.78
C GLY A 263 6.47 -64.92 -13.02
N ARG A 264 6.90 -64.51 -14.22
CA ARG A 264 6.67 -65.26 -15.46
C ARG A 264 7.60 -66.47 -15.52
N ASP A 265 7.01 -67.61 -15.91
CA ASP A 265 7.76 -68.82 -16.19
C ASP A 265 8.68 -68.63 -17.40
N GLU A 266 9.98 -68.71 -17.15
CA GLU A 266 11.04 -68.81 -18.13
C GLU A 266 11.41 -70.29 -18.34
N ILE A 267 11.55 -70.70 -19.59
CA ILE A 267 11.88 -72.08 -19.94
C ILE A 267 13.27 -72.15 -20.56
N MET A 268 14.20 -72.82 -19.88
CA MET A 268 15.46 -73.24 -20.45
C MET A 268 15.29 -74.57 -21.19
N THR A 269 15.70 -74.62 -22.45
CA THR A 269 15.78 -75.86 -23.22
C THR A 269 17.23 -76.33 -23.29
N ILE A 270 17.47 -77.58 -22.91
CA ILE A 270 18.77 -78.25 -22.98
C ILE A 270 18.72 -79.26 -24.13
N LYS A 271 19.54 -79.00 -25.16
CA LYS A 271 19.73 -79.92 -26.28
C LYS A 271 21.02 -80.73 -26.07
N LEU A 272 20.87 -82.04 -26.04
CA LEU A 272 21.99 -82.99 -25.98
C LEU A 272 22.53 -83.23 -27.40
N HIS A 273 23.83 -83.49 -27.53
CA HIS A 273 24.51 -83.77 -28.80
C HIS A 273 25.03 -85.21 -28.91
N ASP A 274 24.56 -86.10 -28.04
CA ASP A 274 24.97 -87.50 -28.04
C ASP A 274 24.48 -88.22 -29.32
N SER A 275 25.32 -89.07 -29.91
CA SER A 275 25.06 -89.70 -31.22
C SER A 275 24.15 -90.93 -31.18
N TYR A 276 23.83 -91.45 -29.98
CA TYR A 276 22.95 -92.61 -29.79
C TYR A 276 22.03 -92.40 -28.57
N SER A 277 20.73 -92.75 -28.70
CA SER A 277 19.75 -92.83 -27.60
C SER A 277 19.50 -91.52 -26.82
N VAL A 278 19.41 -90.39 -27.53
CA VAL A 278 19.22 -89.03 -26.95
C VAL A 278 18.04 -88.96 -25.97
N SER A 279 16.89 -89.54 -26.32
CA SER A 279 15.70 -89.58 -25.47
C SER A 279 15.94 -90.21 -24.08
N TYR A 280 16.71 -91.30 -24.01
CA TYR A 280 17.02 -91.96 -22.73
C TYR A 280 17.86 -91.05 -21.82
N PHE A 281 18.89 -90.40 -22.40
CA PHE A 281 19.77 -89.50 -21.66
C PHE A 281 19.09 -88.19 -21.25
N ALA A 282 18.14 -87.68 -22.03
CA ALA A 282 17.31 -86.55 -21.64
C ALA A 282 16.51 -86.86 -20.35
N GLY A 283 15.92 -88.06 -20.25
CA GLY A 283 15.18 -88.49 -19.05
C GLY A 283 16.05 -88.60 -17.80
N ILE A 284 17.28 -89.12 -17.94
CA ILE A 284 18.27 -89.17 -16.85
C ILE A 284 18.67 -87.77 -16.41
N LEU A 285 18.97 -86.88 -17.37
CA LEU A 285 19.37 -85.52 -17.07
C LEU A 285 18.27 -84.77 -16.29
N ALA A 286 17.03 -84.84 -16.76
CA ALA A 286 15.91 -84.20 -16.06
C ALA A 286 15.77 -84.71 -14.62
N ARG A 287 15.96 -86.01 -14.39
CA ARG A 287 15.96 -86.62 -13.04
C ARG A 287 17.12 -86.11 -12.18
N ASN A 288 18.32 -86.04 -12.76
CA ASN A 288 19.53 -85.63 -12.05
C ASN A 288 19.52 -84.14 -11.66
N LEU A 289 18.88 -83.29 -12.47
CA LEU A 289 18.63 -81.90 -12.12
C LEU A 289 17.65 -81.79 -10.95
N ARG A 290 16.53 -82.54 -11.00
CA ARG A 290 15.55 -82.56 -9.90
C ARG A 290 16.13 -83.11 -8.59
N SER A 291 16.98 -84.13 -8.66
CA SER A 291 17.62 -84.71 -7.47
C SER A 291 18.78 -83.88 -6.93
N GLY A 292 19.26 -82.88 -7.69
CA GLY A 292 20.44 -82.10 -7.34
C GLY A 292 21.76 -82.88 -7.48
N TYR A 293 21.77 -83.99 -8.23
CA TYR A 293 23.02 -84.67 -8.63
C TYR A 293 23.80 -83.84 -9.66
N ILE A 294 23.07 -83.10 -10.50
CA ILE A 294 23.61 -82.10 -11.40
C ILE A 294 23.13 -80.73 -10.92
N THR A 295 24.07 -79.79 -10.82
CA THR A 295 23.76 -78.39 -10.58
C THR A 295 23.72 -77.64 -11.90
N LEU A 296 22.64 -76.91 -12.09
CA LEU A 296 22.49 -75.94 -13.17
C LEU A 296 22.08 -74.61 -12.55
N ASN A 297 22.91 -73.59 -12.73
CA ASN A 297 22.63 -72.23 -12.26
C ASN A 297 22.53 -71.29 -13.45
N ILE A 298 21.70 -70.26 -13.31
CA ILE A 298 21.66 -69.12 -14.21
C ILE A 298 21.87 -67.84 -13.42
N ARG A 299 22.70 -66.94 -13.97
CA ARG A 299 22.93 -65.59 -13.45
C ARG A 299 22.52 -64.61 -14.54
N ALA A 300 21.63 -63.68 -14.24
CA ALA A 300 21.17 -62.66 -15.16
C ALA A 300 21.56 -61.28 -14.63
N THR A 301 22.30 -60.52 -15.43
CA THR A 301 22.60 -59.10 -15.18
C THR A 301 21.56 -58.29 -15.94
N MET A 302 20.73 -57.52 -15.24
CA MET A 302 19.57 -56.83 -15.82
C MET A 302 19.55 -55.36 -15.47
N GLN A 303 19.06 -54.53 -16.40
CA GLN A 303 18.59 -53.18 -16.08
C GLN A 303 17.16 -53.28 -15.56
N VAL A 304 16.94 -52.85 -14.32
CA VAL A 304 15.63 -52.84 -13.67
C VAL A 304 15.20 -51.41 -13.38
N ALA A 305 13.89 -51.16 -13.43
CA ALA A 305 13.34 -49.86 -13.07
C ALA A 305 13.65 -49.54 -11.60
N SER A 306 14.09 -48.32 -11.33
CA SER A 306 14.40 -47.80 -10.01
C SER A 306 13.97 -46.34 -9.93
N LYS A 307 14.10 -45.74 -8.76
CA LYS A 307 13.88 -44.31 -8.54
C LYS A 307 15.08 -43.73 -7.81
N GLU A 308 15.51 -42.56 -8.24
CA GLU A 308 16.53 -41.78 -7.54
C GLU A 308 15.91 -40.50 -7.01
N TRP A 309 16.15 -40.21 -5.74
CA TRP A 309 15.69 -38.98 -5.12
C TRP A 309 16.61 -37.82 -5.49
N GLU A 310 16.02 -36.67 -5.81
CA GLU A 310 16.71 -35.42 -6.10
C GLU A 310 16.22 -34.31 -5.15
N PRO A 311 17.13 -33.61 -4.44
CA PRO A 311 16.75 -32.54 -3.53
C PRO A 311 16.30 -31.28 -4.26
N ASP A 312 15.21 -30.69 -3.77
CA ASP A 312 14.74 -29.36 -4.15
C ASP A 312 14.89 -28.39 -2.97
N VAL A 313 15.18 -27.12 -3.26
CA VAL A 313 15.12 -26.07 -2.23
C VAL A 313 13.91 -25.18 -2.49
N THR A 314 12.99 -25.19 -1.54
CA THR A 314 11.81 -24.34 -1.53
C THR A 314 11.96 -23.26 -0.48
N TRP A 315 11.47 -22.06 -0.77
CA TRP A 315 11.53 -20.93 0.17
C TRP A 315 10.16 -20.74 0.81
N VAL A 316 10.11 -20.84 2.12
CA VAL A 316 8.93 -20.51 2.90
C VAL A 316 9.08 -19.08 3.39
N GLU A 317 8.10 -18.25 3.06
CA GLU A 317 8.09 -16.84 3.42
C GLU A 317 7.06 -16.59 4.51
N ASN A 318 7.43 -15.77 5.49
CA ASN A 318 6.56 -15.30 6.55
C ASN A 318 6.68 -13.78 6.65
N CYS A 319 5.69 -13.09 6.08
CA CYS A 319 5.60 -11.65 6.09
C CYS A 319 4.35 -11.24 6.89
N ALA A 320 4.49 -10.25 7.79
CA ALA A 320 3.35 -9.65 8.49
C ALA A 320 2.52 -8.69 7.61
N PHE A 321 2.94 -8.50 6.36
CA PHE A 321 2.38 -7.56 5.39
C PHE A 321 2.45 -8.14 3.98
N ASN A 322 1.74 -7.53 3.03
CA ASN A 322 1.85 -7.90 1.63
C ASN A 322 3.07 -7.24 0.99
N LYS A 323 4.02 -8.05 0.49
CA LYS A 323 5.25 -7.55 -0.15
C LYS A 323 5.00 -6.69 -1.39
N ASP A 324 3.89 -6.88 -2.08
CA ASP A 324 3.52 -6.02 -3.23
C ASP A 324 3.29 -4.57 -2.79
N GLU A 325 3.01 -4.32 -1.50
CA GLU A 325 2.87 -2.97 -0.94
C GLU A 325 4.18 -2.23 -0.80
N GLY A 326 5.33 -2.90 -0.86
CA GLY A 326 6.63 -2.29 -0.59
C GLY A 326 7.69 -2.59 -1.63
N ASN A 327 8.66 -1.70 -1.73
CA ASN A 327 9.88 -1.97 -2.49
C ASN A 327 10.94 -2.53 -1.56
N LYS A 328 11.53 -3.67 -1.93
CA LYS A 328 12.62 -4.26 -1.16
C LYS A 328 13.85 -3.33 -1.20
N THR A 329 14.36 -2.97 -0.04
CA THR A 329 15.54 -2.10 0.11
C THR A 329 16.78 -2.85 0.56
N SER A 330 16.62 -3.89 1.39
CA SER A 330 17.74 -4.72 1.84
C SER A 330 17.37 -6.20 1.95
N SER A 331 18.39 -7.07 1.96
CA SER A 331 18.28 -8.52 2.11
C SER A 331 19.45 -8.98 2.97
N GLU A 332 19.21 -9.25 4.24
CA GLU A 332 20.23 -9.60 5.22
C GLU A 332 20.19 -11.11 5.51
N CYS A 333 21.36 -11.76 5.50
CA CYS A 333 21.44 -13.16 5.86
C CYS A 333 21.31 -13.31 7.38
N THR A 334 20.31 -14.07 7.81
CA THR A 334 20.01 -14.32 9.24
C THR A 334 20.42 -15.71 9.71
N GLU A 335 20.50 -16.69 8.79
CA GLU A 335 21.07 -18.01 9.06
C GLU A 335 22.24 -18.26 8.09
N PRO A 336 23.48 -18.37 8.59
CA PRO A 336 24.68 -18.49 7.76
C PRO A 336 24.58 -19.58 6.70
N GLY A 337 25.19 -19.35 5.54
CA GLY A 337 25.29 -20.34 4.47
C GLY A 337 26.13 -21.56 4.82
N GLY A 338 26.00 -22.60 4.00
CA GLY A 338 26.73 -23.85 4.13
C GLY A 338 26.02 -25.01 3.46
N THR A 339 26.68 -26.16 3.46
CA THR A 339 26.11 -27.42 2.98
C THR A 339 25.36 -28.12 4.10
N LYS A 340 24.12 -28.55 3.84
CA LYS A 340 23.35 -29.44 4.70
C LYS A 340 23.19 -30.78 3.97
N ASP A 341 23.46 -31.87 4.66
CA ASP A 341 23.26 -33.21 4.12
C ASP A 341 21.84 -33.69 4.44
N VAL A 342 21.08 -34.04 3.41
CA VAL A 342 19.78 -34.70 3.56
C VAL A 342 19.96 -36.19 3.29
N TRP A 343 19.44 -37.01 4.19
CA TRP A 343 19.49 -38.45 4.08
C TRP A 343 18.18 -38.97 3.54
N GLN A 344 18.22 -39.57 2.36
CA GLN A 344 17.08 -40.23 1.73
C GLN A 344 17.54 -41.60 1.24
N ASP A 345 16.77 -42.65 1.57
CA ASP A 345 17.05 -44.03 1.16
C ASP A 345 18.48 -44.52 1.49
N GLY A 346 19.04 -44.05 2.61
CA GLY A 346 20.39 -44.41 3.07
C GLY A 346 21.54 -43.75 2.30
N LYS A 347 21.24 -42.86 1.34
CA LYS A 347 22.21 -42.03 0.62
C LYS A 347 22.15 -40.58 1.13
N ALA A 348 23.32 -39.98 1.32
CA ALA A 348 23.43 -38.56 1.67
C ALA A 348 23.46 -37.70 0.41
N TYR A 349 22.65 -36.64 0.41
CA TYR A 349 22.54 -35.66 -0.65
C TYR A 349 22.98 -34.29 -0.11
N PRO A 350 24.17 -33.78 -0.49
CA PRO A 350 24.66 -32.49 -0.03
C PRO A 350 23.93 -31.35 -0.74
N VAL A 351 23.25 -30.50 0.02
CA VAL A 351 22.56 -29.31 -0.51
C VAL A 351 23.23 -28.06 0.01
N TYR A 352 23.74 -27.24 -0.91
CA TYR A 352 24.41 -25.99 -0.58
C TYR A 352 23.46 -24.79 -0.71
N GLN A 353 23.51 -23.88 0.26
CA GLN A 353 22.92 -22.55 0.15
C GLN A 353 23.91 -21.49 0.63
N ALA A 354 23.92 -20.35 -0.05
CA ALA A 354 24.72 -19.19 0.36
C ALA A 354 24.21 -18.58 1.69
N CYS A 355 22.95 -18.80 2.02
CA CYS A 355 22.31 -18.44 3.28
C CYS A 355 21.03 -19.28 3.43
N TRP A 356 20.75 -19.77 4.63
CA TRP A 356 19.58 -20.62 4.87
C TRP A 356 18.32 -19.84 5.24
N ALA A 357 18.47 -18.60 5.71
CA ALA A 357 17.35 -17.72 6.02
C ALA A 357 17.71 -16.24 5.82
N TYR A 358 16.84 -15.48 5.18
CA TYR A 358 17.00 -14.04 4.97
C TYR A 358 15.95 -13.24 5.75
N ARG A 359 16.36 -12.06 6.20
CA ARG A 359 15.49 -10.94 6.56
C ARG A 359 15.53 -9.95 5.41
N ASP A 360 14.43 -9.82 4.68
CA ASP A 360 14.27 -8.82 3.63
C ASP A 360 13.53 -7.60 4.20
N THR A 361 14.09 -6.41 3.99
CA THR A 361 13.49 -5.13 4.43
C THR A 361 12.76 -4.48 3.26
N TYR A 362 11.56 -3.99 3.51
CA TYR A 362 10.71 -3.32 2.53
C TYR A 362 10.29 -1.95 3.04
N ILE A 363 10.37 -0.93 2.19
CA ILE A 363 9.70 0.34 2.42
C ILE A 363 8.30 0.23 1.82
N THR A 364 7.27 0.17 2.68
CA THR A 364 5.85 0.06 2.29
C THR A 364 5.14 1.41 2.23
N GLN A 365 5.77 2.44 2.79
CA GLN A 365 5.38 3.84 2.61
C GLN A 365 6.64 4.72 2.64
N PRO A 366 6.93 5.51 1.60
CA PRO A 366 7.98 6.52 1.67
C PRO A 366 7.52 7.70 2.55
N ALA A 367 8.47 8.39 3.19
CA ALA A 367 8.14 9.65 3.85
C ALA A 367 7.68 10.70 2.84
N ASP A 368 6.68 11.50 3.22
CA ASP A 368 6.26 12.68 2.49
C ASP A 368 6.09 13.85 3.47
N PHE A 369 6.96 14.85 3.32
CA PHE A 369 7.00 15.98 4.23
C PHE A 369 5.85 16.97 4.02
N GLY A 370 5.07 16.84 2.95
CA GLY A 370 3.79 17.53 2.81
C GLY A 370 3.82 19.02 3.14
N ALA A 371 2.87 19.46 3.96
CA ALA A 371 2.78 20.85 4.42
C ALA A 371 3.93 21.24 5.37
N CYS A 372 4.66 20.26 5.93
CA CYS A 372 5.79 20.49 6.82
C CYS A 372 7.09 20.85 6.09
N GLN A 373 7.20 20.62 4.77
CA GLN A 373 8.44 20.85 4.02
C GLN A 373 9.03 22.26 4.26
N SER A 374 8.20 23.30 4.14
CA SER A 374 8.63 24.69 4.34
C SER A 374 9.17 24.98 5.76
N LEU A 375 8.62 24.32 6.78
CA LEU A 375 9.07 24.46 8.17
C LEU A 375 10.34 23.64 8.43
N MET A 376 10.48 22.49 7.77
CA MET A 376 11.68 21.64 7.86
C MET A 376 12.90 22.28 7.17
N ASP A 377 12.69 22.99 6.08
CA ASP A 377 13.75 23.70 5.34
C ASP A 377 14.17 25.00 6.04
N ASN A 378 13.33 25.53 6.93
CA ASN A 378 13.61 26.75 7.66
C ASN A 378 14.52 26.48 8.89
N LYS A 379 15.76 26.95 8.82
CA LYS A 379 16.75 26.80 9.91
C LYS A 379 16.36 27.49 11.22
N ALA A 380 15.43 28.42 11.19
CA ALA A 380 14.90 29.07 12.39
C ALA A 380 13.83 28.22 13.10
N CYS A 381 13.36 27.13 12.47
CA CYS A 381 12.35 26.24 12.98
C CYS A 381 12.95 24.95 13.52
N THR A 382 12.54 24.54 14.72
CA THR A 382 12.91 23.26 15.33
C THR A 382 11.65 22.48 15.66
N LEU A 383 11.65 21.17 15.37
CA LEU A 383 10.55 20.31 15.74
C LEU A 383 10.39 20.26 17.26
N SER A 384 9.23 20.67 17.75
CA SER A 384 8.88 20.76 19.17
C SER A 384 8.13 19.51 19.66
N SER A 385 7.13 19.05 18.89
CA SER A 385 6.32 17.88 19.26
C SER A 385 5.79 17.12 18.05
N ARG A 386 5.37 15.87 18.30
CA ARG A 386 4.75 14.97 17.32
C ARG A 386 3.51 14.33 17.94
N GLN A 387 2.46 14.19 17.15
CA GLN A 387 1.27 13.41 17.51
C GLN A 387 0.85 12.57 16.32
N CYS A 388 0.72 11.26 16.51
CA CYS A 388 0.21 10.40 15.43
C CYS A 388 -1.24 10.79 15.09
N ALA A 389 -1.51 11.02 13.81
CA ALA A 389 -2.85 11.30 13.31
C ALA A 389 -3.65 10.01 13.15
N PHE A 390 -3.04 8.98 12.54
CA PHE A 390 -3.64 7.65 12.43
C PHE A 390 -2.59 6.54 12.24
N TYR A 391 -2.97 5.35 12.69
CA TYR A 391 -2.16 4.15 12.67
C TYR A 391 -2.60 3.20 11.54
N SER A 392 -1.77 2.20 11.25
CA SER A 392 -2.05 1.16 10.28
C SER A 392 -3.25 0.28 10.67
N GLU A 393 -4.08 -0.10 9.68
CA GLU A 393 -5.23 -1.01 9.87
C GLU A 393 -4.82 -2.47 10.17
N ASP A 394 -3.56 -2.84 9.95
CA ASP A 394 -3.05 -4.20 10.14
C ASP A 394 -2.85 -4.58 11.63
N GLY A 395 -3.10 -3.65 12.55
CA GLY A 395 -2.94 -3.87 13.99
C GLY A 395 -1.48 -3.83 14.47
N SER A 396 -0.51 -3.51 13.60
CA SER A 396 0.89 -3.37 13.99
C SER A 396 1.17 -2.15 14.87
N GLY A 397 0.22 -1.20 14.97
CA GLY A 397 0.40 0.04 15.71
C GLY A 397 1.38 1.01 15.05
N THR A 398 1.67 0.82 13.75
CA THR A 398 2.58 1.67 12.99
C THR A 398 1.92 3.01 12.70
N CYS A 399 2.55 4.12 13.09
CA CYS A 399 2.05 5.46 12.75
C CYS A 399 2.30 5.74 11.27
N LEU A 400 1.24 5.95 10.49
CA LEU A 400 1.35 6.22 9.06
C LEU A 400 1.46 7.71 8.77
N HIS A 401 0.84 8.53 9.61
CA HIS A 401 0.74 9.98 9.41
C HIS A 401 0.77 10.69 10.74
N GLU A 402 1.43 11.84 10.81
CA GLU A 402 1.57 12.61 12.05
C GLU A 402 1.31 14.10 11.87
N TYR A 403 0.85 14.71 12.97
CA TYR A 403 0.92 16.13 13.23
C TYR A 403 2.30 16.46 13.83
N ALA A 404 3.06 17.29 13.15
CA ALA A 404 4.34 17.79 13.61
C ALA A 404 4.23 19.28 13.95
N THR A 405 4.60 19.66 15.16
CA THR A 405 4.61 21.07 15.59
C THR A 405 6.05 21.56 15.61
N PHE A 406 6.33 22.63 14.86
CA PHE A 406 7.62 23.30 14.82
C PHE A 406 7.55 24.60 15.61
N SER A 407 8.55 24.84 16.45
CA SER A 407 8.79 26.12 17.11
C SER A 407 9.77 26.92 16.26
N CYS A 408 9.34 28.05 15.72
CA CYS A 408 10.12 28.91 14.84
C CYS A 408 10.53 30.19 15.55
N GLU A 409 11.81 30.52 15.52
CA GLU A 409 12.36 31.75 16.07
C GLU A 409 12.29 32.89 15.04
N THR A 410 11.68 34.01 15.40
CA THR A 410 11.81 35.28 14.68
C THR A 410 12.63 36.23 15.52
N ARG A 411 13.73 36.75 14.96
CA ARG A 411 14.60 37.71 15.63
C ARG A 411 14.35 39.11 15.10
N THR A 412 13.98 40.03 15.99
CA THR A 412 13.86 41.45 15.68
C THR A 412 14.97 42.20 16.39
N SER A 413 15.66 43.07 15.64
CA SER A 413 16.72 43.93 16.16
C SER A 413 16.32 45.37 15.88
N GLY A 414 16.33 46.23 16.89
CA GLY A 414 16.06 47.66 16.74
C GLY A 414 17.13 48.52 17.41
N LYS A 415 17.30 49.75 16.94
CA LYS A 415 18.20 50.72 17.55
C LYS A 415 17.44 51.62 18.52
N GLN A 416 17.84 51.58 19.78
CA GLN A 416 17.31 52.46 20.82
C GLN A 416 18.39 53.39 21.34
N MET A 417 17.99 54.58 21.78
CA MET A 417 18.83 55.53 22.49
C MET A 417 18.38 55.62 23.94
N ILE A 418 19.31 55.43 24.87
CA ILE A 418 19.03 55.60 26.30
C ILE A 418 19.61 56.95 26.72
N CYS A 419 18.75 57.91 27.06
CA CYS A 419 19.12 59.24 27.51
C CYS A 419 18.54 59.46 28.91
N GLY A 420 19.40 59.54 29.94
CA GLY A 420 18.96 59.84 31.31
C GLY A 420 18.01 58.82 31.97
N GLY A 421 17.92 57.61 31.44
CA GLY A 421 17.02 56.54 31.91
C GLY A 421 15.80 56.31 31.01
N ASP A 422 15.51 57.24 30.11
CA ASP A 422 14.43 57.13 29.13
C ASP A 422 14.92 56.46 27.83
N VAL A 423 14.08 55.61 27.25
CA VAL A 423 14.36 54.84 26.03
C VAL A 423 13.65 55.49 24.84
N PHE A 424 14.43 55.86 23.81
CA PHE A 424 13.94 56.46 22.58
C PHE A 424 14.15 55.53 21.39
N CYS A 425 13.06 55.22 20.69
CA CYS A 425 13.10 54.36 19.52
C CYS A 425 13.44 55.12 18.25
N LEU A 426 14.58 54.81 17.62
CA LEU A 426 15.08 55.58 16.48
C LEU A 426 14.51 55.11 15.13
N ASP A 427 14.18 53.83 15.01
CA ASP A 427 13.75 53.19 13.75
C ASP A 427 12.34 52.59 13.81
N GLY A 428 11.66 52.69 14.96
CA GLY A 428 10.35 52.08 15.22
C GLY A 428 10.36 50.55 15.31
N GLU A 429 11.46 49.87 14.95
CA GLU A 429 11.61 48.41 15.10
C GLU A 429 11.94 48.02 16.54
N CYS A 430 12.61 48.90 17.29
CA CYS A 430 12.85 48.70 18.72
C CYS A 430 11.56 48.74 19.56
N ASP A 431 10.47 49.38 19.12
CA ASP A 431 9.20 49.37 19.85
C ASP A 431 8.56 47.97 19.80
N LYS A 432 8.70 47.27 18.66
CA LYS A 432 8.31 45.85 18.53
C LYS A 432 9.21 44.96 19.38
N ALA A 433 10.52 45.24 19.41
CA ALA A 433 11.48 44.52 20.24
C ALA A 433 11.30 44.78 21.75
N ALA A 434 10.75 45.93 22.15
CA ALA A 434 10.57 46.33 23.55
C ALA A 434 9.17 45.99 24.12
N SER A 435 8.09 46.18 23.35
CA SER A 435 6.70 46.05 23.82
C SER A 435 6.16 44.62 23.86
N GLY A 436 6.75 43.69 23.11
CA GLY A 436 6.43 42.26 23.16
C GLY A 436 4.99 41.87 22.77
N LYS A 437 4.20 42.78 22.19
CA LYS A 437 2.85 42.50 21.71
C LYS A 437 2.69 42.99 20.27
N ASN A 438 2.61 42.06 19.33
CA ASN A 438 2.29 42.39 17.93
C ASN A 438 1.37 41.37 17.23
N ASN A 439 0.64 40.54 17.99
CA ASN A 439 -0.23 39.50 17.41
C ASN A 439 -1.73 39.70 17.71
N ASP A 440 -2.11 40.64 18.58
CA ASP A 440 -3.52 40.82 19.02
C ASP A 440 -4.43 41.28 17.87
N PHE A 441 -3.92 42.06 16.91
CA PHE A 441 -4.72 42.53 15.77
C PHE A 441 -5.04 41.42 14.78
N GLY A 442 -4.03 40.62 14.39
CA GLY A 442 -4.24 39.51 13.45
C GLY A 442 -5.13 38.42 14.03
N GLN A 443 -4.98 38.15 15.33
CA GLN A 443 -5.85 37.27 16.07
C GLN A 443 -7.30 37.78 16.05
N ALA A 444 -7.56 39.00 16.52
CA ALA A 444 -8.91 39.58 16.57
C ALA A 444 -9.60 39.64 15.20
N VAL A 445 -8.86 39.97 14.12
CA VAL A 445 -9.39 39.98 12.76
C VAL A 445 -9.76 38.57 12.29
N SER A 446 -8.94 37.56 12.62
CA SER A 446 -9.21 36.16 12.26
C SER A 446 -10.43 35.60 12.97
N GLU A 447 -10.58 35.91 14.26
CA GLU A 447 -11.73 35.50 15.07
C GLU A 447 -13.02 36.10 14.53
N LEU A 448 -12.99 37.40 14.22
CA LEU A 448 -14.15 38.09 13.65
C LEU A 448 -14.49 37.54 12.25
N ALA A 449 -13.48 37.25 11.43
CA ALA A 449 -13.67 36.63 10.12
C ALA A 449 -14.27 35.21 10.25
N ALA A 450 -13.84 34.43 11.25
CA ALA A 450 -14.40 33.11 11.52
C ALA A 450 -15.87 33.22 11.96
N LEU A 451 -16.20 34.13 12.87
CA LEU A 451 -17.58 34.36 13.31
C LEU A 451 -18.47 34.84 12.15
N ALA A 452 -17.96 35.73 11.30
CA ALA A 452 -18.68 36.19 10.11
C ALA A 452 -18.94 35.05 9.10
N ALA A 453 -17.94 34.21 8.85
CA ALA A 453 -18.09 33.03 8.00
C ALA A 453 -19.12 32.04 8.57
N ALA A 454 -19.11 31.81 9.89
CA ALA A 454 -20.13 30.99 10.54
C ALA A 454 -21.54 31.60 10.39
N GLY A 455 -21.67 32.93 10.53
CA GLY A 455 -22.93 33.64 10.32
C GLY A 455 -23.46 33.51 8.90
N LYS A 456 -22.57 33.55 7.90
CA LYS A 456 -22.93 33.32 6.50
C LYS A 456 -23.42 31.90 6.25
N ASP A 457 -22.69 30.89 6.72
CA ASP A 457 -23.08 29.48 6.59
C ASP A 457 -24.44 29.20 7.23
N VAL A 458 -24.73 29.86 8.35
CA VAL A 458 -26.01 29.78 9.07
C VAL A 458 -27.15 30.42 8.26
N ALA A 459 -26.91 31.58 7.65
CA ALA A 459 -27.91 32.32 6.88
C ALA A 459 -28.32 31.61 5.57
N GLU A 460 -27.44 30.78 5.02
CA GLU A 460 -27.71 29.99 3.81
C GLU A 460 -28.47 28.67 4.09
N MET A 461 -28.76 28.34 5.37
CA MET A 461 -29.44 27.10 5.76
C MET A 461 -30.89 27.31 6.23
N ASP A 462 -31.86 26.87 5.42
CA ASP A 462 -33.28 26.78 5.81
C ASP A 462 -33.54 25.50 6.64
N GLY A 463 -33.44 25.55 7.98
CA GLY A 463 -33.82 24.40 8.82
C GLY A 463 -33.49 24.46 10.31
N VAL A 464 -34.01 23.47 11.07
CA VAL A 464 -33.91 23.34 12.55
C VAL A 464 -32.51 22.86 13.02
N ASN A 465 -31.61 22.47 12.11
CA ASN A 465 -30.30 21.90 12.45
C ASN A 465 -29.16 22.68 11.75
N VAL A 466 -29.06 23.95 12.09
CA VAL A 466 -28.09 24.91 11.54
C VAL A 466 -26.66 24.52 11.95
N ARG A 467 -25.74 24.45 10.98
CA ARG A 467 -24.35 24.06 11.21
C ARG A 467 -23.37 24.88 10.38
N ALA A 468 -22.40 25.51 11.02
CA ALA A 468 -21.33 26.25 10.38
C ALA A 468 -20.16 25.33 9.98
N PHE A 469 -19.37 25.75 9.00
CA PHE A 469 -18.11 25.12 8.58
C PHE A 469 -18.28 23.67 8.11
N THR A 470 -19.35 23.35 7.40
CA THR A 470 -19.58 21.99 6.91
C THR A 470 -18.52 21.60 5.89
N GLY A 471 -17.96 20.40 6.02
CA GLY A 471 -16.99 19.84 5.09
C GLY A 471 -17.53 18.64 4.34
N ASN A 472 -16.79 18.24 3.31
CA ASN A 472 -17.12 17.10 2.45
C ASN A 472 -16.11 15.97 2.61
N ALA A 473 -16.60 14.74 2.68
CA ALA A 473 -15.75 13.55 2.66
C ALA A 473 -15.12 13.38 1.27
N LYS A 474 -13.79 13.27 1.25
CA LYS A 474 -13.00 13.03 0.02
C LYS A 474 -12.10 11.83 0.21
N TYR A 475 -11.76 11.18 -0.90
CA TYR A 475 -10.91 10.00 -0.91
C TYR A 475 -9.89 10.09 -2.03
N CYS A 476 -8.69 9.59 -1.81
CA CYS A 476 -7.72 9.32 -2.86
C CYS A 476 -7.27 7.86 -2.80
N LYS A 477 -6.78 7.37 -3.94
CA LYS A 477 -6.24 6.03 -4.06
C LYS A 477 -4.73 6.01 -3.82
N LYS A 478 -4.30 5.01 -3.05
CA LYS A 478 -2.90 4.67 -2.84
C LYS A 478 -2.72 3.24 -3.33
N PHE A 479 -2.12 3.10 -4.51
CA PHE A 479 -1.80 1.78 -5.04
C PHE A 479 -0.51 1.27 -4.39
N ALA A 480 -0.43 -0.05 -4.22
CA ALA A 480 0.75 -0.77 -3.74
C ALA A 480 1.97 -0.49 -4.64
N ALA A 481 3.18 -0.70 -4.12
CA ALA A 481 4.46 -0.15 -4.60
C ALA A 481 4.65 -0.12 -6.13
N GLY A 482 5.17 1.02 -6.63
CA GLY A 482 5.58 1.20 -8.02
C GLY A 482 4.54 1.84 -8.96
N PHE A 483 3.28 2.00 -8.52
CA PHE A 483 2.25 2.68 -9.30
C PHE A 483 1.57 3.79 -8.48
N SER A 484 1.69 5.03 -8.93
CA SER A 484 0.86 6.22 -8.59
C SER A 484 0.32 6.32 -7.14
N ASN A 485 1.05 6.96 -6.22
CA ASN A 485 0.47 7.44 -4.96
C ASN A 485 -0.31 8.74 -5.22
N CYS A 486 -1.60 8.64 -5.56
CA CYS A 486 -2.46 9.82 -5.78
C CYS A 486 -2.83 10.55 -4.47
N CYS A 487 -2.36 10.04 -3.32
CA CYS A 487 -2.55 10.61 -2.00
C CYS A 487 -1.38 11.45 -1.49
N LYS A 488 -0.37 11.72 -2.31
CA LYS A 488 0.82 12.51 -1.92
C LYS A 488 0.43 13.86 -1.29
N ASP A 489 1.06 14.23 -0.19
CA ASP A 489 0.91 15.49 0.56
C ASP A 489 1.77 16.62 -0.05
N SER A 490 2.92 16.31 -0.66
CA SER A 490 3.73 17.31 -1.38
C SER A 490 3.02 17.75 -2.67
N GLY A 491 2.91 19.06 -2.91
CA GLY A 491 2.20 19.66 -4.04
C GLY A 491 2.56 19.12 -5.44
N TRP A 492 1.66 19.40 -6.38
CA TRP A 492 1.58 18.88 -7.75
C TRP A 492 2.66 19.41 -8.72
N GLY A 493 3.95 19.19 -8.44
CA GLY A 493 5.02 19.61 -9.35
C GLY A 493 6.17 18.61 -9.42
N GLN A 494 6.30 17.95 -10.58
CA GLN A 494 7.47 17.19 -11.11
C GLN A 494 7.42 15.64 -11.13
N ASP A 495 6.43 14.95 -10.55
CA ASP A 495 6.44 13.48 -10.59
C ASP A 495 5.68 12.87 -11.79
N VAL A 496 6.45 12.24 -12.69
CA VAL A 496 6.03 11.53 -13.92
C VAL A 496 4.98 10.41 -13.67
N GLY A 497 4.77 10.01 -12.41
CA GLY A 497 3.84 8.95 -12.00
C GLY A 497 2.39 9.39 -11.74
N LEU A 498 2.07 10.69 -11.78
CA LEU A 498 0.76 11.21 -11.35
C LEU A 498 -0.21 11.54 -12.51
N ALA A 499 0.21 11.35 -13.77
CA ALA A 499 -0.65 11.55 -14.95
C ALA A 499 -1.90 10.64 -14.96
N ARG A 500 -1.85 9.55 -14.19
CA ARG A 500 -2.92 8.54 -14.07
C ARG A 500 -3.92 8.82 -12.93
N CYS A 501 -3.71 9.86 -12.12
CA CYS A 501 -4.63 10.22 -11.04
C CYS A 501 -5.87 10.94 -11.60
N SER A 502 -7.03 10.70 -10.96
CA SER A 502 -8.30 11.28 -11.41
C SER A 502 -8.33 12.80 -11.24
N GLY A 503 -9.28 13.47 -11.90
CA GLY A 503 -9.49 14.92 -11.71
C GLY A 503 -9.82 15.27 -10.24
N GLU A 504 -10.53 14.38 -9.54
CA GLU A 504 -10.85 14.54 -8.12
C GLU A 504 -9.60 14.44 -7.24
N ASP A 505 -8.69 13.50 -7.52
CA ASP A 505 -7.42 13.36 -6.79
C ASP A 505 -6.55 14.63 -6.96
N LYS A 506 -6.56 15.24 -8.16
CA LYS A 506 -5.85 16.49 -8.43
C LYS A 506 -6.45 17.67 -7.68
N ALA A 507 -7.78 17.78 -7.66
CA ALA A 507 -8.48 18.80 -6.90
C ALA A 507 -8.22 18.66 -5.39
N LEU A 508 -8.20 17.43 -4.88
CA LEU A 508 -7.86 17.14 -3.49
C LEU A 508 -6.40 17.51 -3.18
N ALA A 509 -5.44 17.23 -4.07
CA ALA A 509 -4.06 17.65 -3.91
C ALA A 509 -3.91 19.18 -3.83
N LYS A 510 -4.67 19.94 -4.65
CA LYS A 510 -4.71 21.41 -4.56
C LYS A 510 -5.32 21.87 -3.23
N ALA A 511 -6.42 21.25 -2.78
CA ALA A 511 -7.03 21.56 -1.48
C ALA A 511 -6.06 21.31 -0.31
N LYS A 512 -5.28 20.23 -0.37
CA LYS A 512 -4.23 19.91 0.62
C LYS A 512 -3.11 20.96 0.62
N ALA A 513 -2.61 21.34 -0.55
CA ALA A 513 -1.61 22.41 -0.69
C ALA A 513 -2.12 23.76 -0.14
N ASN A 514 -3.41 24.03 -0.31
CA ASN A 514 -4.08 25.21 0.24
C ASN A 514 -4.47 25.08 1.73
N LYS A 515 -4.09 24.00 2.42
CA LYS A 515 -4.40 23.73 3.83
C LYS A 515 -5.91 23.73 4.13
N LEU A 516 -6.71 23.15 3.23
CA LEU A 516 -8.18 23.08 3.32
C LEU A 516 -8.71 21.71 3.78
N THR A 517 -7.82 20.78 4.12
CA THR A 517 -8.18 19.39 4.40
C THR A 517 -7.70 18.94 5.78
N ILE A 518 -8.41 18.00 6.38
CA ILE A 518 -7.98 17.23 7.56
C ILE A 518 -7.91 15.76 7.15
N SER A 519 -6.78 15.11 7.38
CA SER A 519 -6.60 13.68 7.12
C SER A 519 -7.29 12.83 8.19
N ILE A 520 -8.14 11.88 7.78
CA ILE A 520 -8.92 11.04 8.74
C ILE A 520 -8.28 9.67 8.93
N GLY A 521 -7.82 9.05 7.85
CA GLY A 521 -7.08 7.78 7.92
C GLY A 521 -7.07 7.00 6.61
N GLU A 522 -6.31 5.91 6.63
CA GLU A 522 -6.19 4.96 5.52
C GLU A 522 -7.00 3.69 5.78
N PHE A 523 -7.54 3.10 4.73
CA PHE A 523 -8.24 1.83 4.79
C PHE A 523 -8.08 0.99 3.54
N CYS A 524 -8.22 -0.32 3.70
CA CYS A 524 -8.29 -1.22 2.55
C CYS A 524 -9.66 -1.15 1.86
N SER A 525 -9.72 -0.56 0.66
CA SER A 525 -10.95 -0.46 -0.14
C SER A 525 -11.26 -1.75 -0.91
N LYS A 526 -10.24 -2.55 -1.23
CA LYS A 526 -10.39 -3.84 -1.92
C LYS A 526 -9.50 -4.91 -1.28
N LYS A 527 -10.12 -5.94 -0.71
CA LYS A 527 -9.45 -7.08 -0.07
C LYS A 527 -9.82 -8.38 -0.80
N VAL A 528 -8.83 -9.20 -1.13
CA VAL A 528 -9.00 -10.51 -1.79
C VAL A 528 -8.14 -11.53 -1.05
N LEU A 529 -8.73 -12.65 -0.60
CA LEU A 529 -8.04 -13.70 0.18
C LEU A 529 -7.25 -13.18 1.38
N GLY A 530 -7.77 -12.16 2.07
CA GLY A 530 -7.09 -11.52 3.22
C GLY A 530 -6.07 -10.44 2.84
N VAL A 531 -5.65 -10.39 1.57
CA VAL A 531 -4.65 -9.45 1.04
C VAL A 531 -5.30 -8.15 0.61
N CYS A 532 -4.72 -7.00 0.99
CA CYS A 532 -5.16 -5.70 0.52
C CYS A 532 -4.61 -5.40 -0.88
N LEU A 533 -5.50 -5.18 -1.84
CA LEU A 533 -5.13 -4.87 -3.24
C LEU A 533 -5.25 -3.38 -3.57
N GLU A 534 -6.11 -2.65 -2.86
CA GLU A 534 -6.29 -1.21 -3.04
C GLU A 534 -6.46 -0.56 -1.66
N LYS A 535 -5.61 0.43 -1.35
CA LYS A 535 -5.77 1.29 -0.18
C LYS A 535 -6.36 2.62 -0.62
N LYS A 536 -7.23 3.18 0.22
CA LYS A 536 -7.73 4.55 0.08
C LYS A 536 -7.39 5.33 1.33
N ARG A 537 -7.10 6.61 1.15
CA ARG A 537 -7.02 7.57 2.24
C ARG A 537 -8.22 8.49 2.19
N SER A 538 -8.74 8.83 3.36
CA SER A 538 -9.93 9.66 3.55
C SER A 538 -9.58 11.01 4.18
N TYR A 539 -10.35 12.03 3.80
CA TYR A 539 -10.16 13.41 4.24
C TYR A 539 -11.51 14.07 4.46
N CYS A 540 -11.53 15.05 5.36
CA CYS A 540 -12.53 16.10 5.35
C CYS A 540 -11.97 17.34 4.64
N GLN A 541 -12.58 17.74 3.53
CA GLN A 541 -12.26 18.96 2.79
C GLN A 541 -13.26 20.07 3.18
N PHE A 542 -12.73 21.25 3.45
CA PHE A 542 -13.51 22.44 3.79
C PHE A 542 -13.33 23.53 2.74
N ASP A 543 -14.26 24.48 2.69
CA ASP A 543 -14.25 25.53 1.68
C ASP A 543 -13.33 26.71 2.05
N SER A 544 -12.88 26.79 3.30
CA SER A 544 -11.95 27.83 3.76
C SER A 544 -10.95 27.32 4.80
N LYS A 545 -9.80 28.01 4.91
CA LYS A 545 -8.81 27.76 5.97
C LYS A 545 -9.39 28.01 7.36
N LEU A 546 -10.28 29.00 7.50
CA LEU A 546 -10.98 29.26 8.77
C LEU A 546 -11.83 28.06 9.18
N ALA A 547 -12.63 27.52 8.25
CA ALA A 547 -13.43 26.33 8.50
C ALA A 547 -12.56 25.14 8.91
N GLN A 548 -11.44 24.92 8.20
CA GLN A 548 -10.49 23.87 8.52
C GLN A 548 -9.88 24.05 9.94
N ILE A 549 -9.44 25.26 10.29
CA ILE A 549 -8.84 25.57 11.59
C ILE A 549 -9.84 25.35 12.72
N VAL A 550 -11.05 25.91 12.61
CA VAL A 550 -12.07 25.77 13.66
C VAL A 550 -12.52 24.31 13.83
N GLN A 551 -12.61 23.55 12.73
CA GLN A 551 -12.92 22.13 12.78
C GLN A 551 -11.78 21.31 13.40
N GLN A 552 -10.52 21.56 13.03
CA GLN A 552 -9.39 20.81 13.53
C GLN A 552 -9.06 21.16 14.99
N GLN A 553 -8.86 22.45 15.27
CA GLN A 553 -8.38 22.91 16.57
C GLN A 553 -9.53 23.12 17.56
N GLY A 554 -10.66 23.65 17.12
CA GLY A 554 -11.84 23.85 17.96
C GLY A 554 -12.60 22.55 18.23
N ARG A 555 -13.23 21.98 17.19
CA ARG A 555 -14.06 20.77 17.34
C ARG A 555 -13.25 19.55 17.79
N ASN A 556 -12.16 19.21 17.11
CA ASN A 556 -11.37 18.03 17.48
C ASN A 556 -10.43 18.32 18.68
N GLY A 557 -9.69 19.43 18.65
CA GLY A 557 -8.76 19.78 19.72
C GLY A 557 -9.44 20.11 21.06
N GLN A 558 -10.25 21.17 21.10
CA GLN A 558 -10.87 21.65 22.35
C GLN A 558 -12.07 20.80 22.77
N LEU A 559 -13.00 20.52 21.86
CA LEU A 559 -14.23 19.78 22.19
C LEU A 559 -14.06 18.26 22.16
N ARG A 560 -12.93 17.73 21.66
CA ARG A 560 -12.64 16.29 21.54
C ARG A 560 -13.64 15.53 20.67
N ILE A 561 -14.26 16.21 19.71
CA ILE A 561 -15.22 15.62 18.78
C ILE A 561 -14.48 15.22 17.50
N GLY A 562 -14.21 13.93 17.35
CA GLY A 562 -13.51 13.39 16.18
C GLY A 562 -14.30 13.44 14.87
N PHE A 563 -13.65 12.97 13.79
CA PHE A 563 -14.17 12.96 12.42
C PHE A 563 -14.59 11.57 11.93
N GLY A 564 -14.96 10.65 12.83
CA GLY A 564 -15.32 9.28 12.45
C GLY A 564 -14.12 8.43 12.02
N GLY A 565 -14.41 7.29 11.38
CA GLY A 565 -13.37 6.35 10.92
C GLY A 565 -13.01 6.55 9.44
N ALA A 566 -11.87 6.04 9.01
CA ALA A 566 -11.35 6.23 7.65
C ALA A 566 -12.32 5.81 6.52
N LYS A 567 -13.12 4.76 6.75
CA LYS A 567 -14.15 4.29 5.80
C LYS A 567 -15.42 5.14 5.79
N SER A 568 -15.66 5.91 6.84
CA SER A 568 -16.90 6.68 7.06
C SER A 568 -16.57 7.96 7.82
N PRO A 569 -15.85 8.90 7.18
CA PRO A 569 -15.50 10.18 7.78
C PRO A 569 -16.75 11.02 8.01
N VAL A 570 -16.81 11.70 9.16
CA VAL A 570 -17.91 12.54 9.63
C VAL A 570 -17.49 14.00 9.55
N CYS A 571 -17.56 14.55 8.35
CA CYS A 571 -17.15 15.94 8.02
C CYS A 571 -18.25 16.98 8.28
N ARG A 572 -19.20 16.67 9.16
CA ARG A 572 -20.32 17.57 9.49
C ARG A 572 -19.84 18.94 9.98
N GLY A 573 -20.68 19.96 9.78
CA GLY A 573 -20.50 21.26 10.42
C GLY A 573 -20.66 21.23 11.95
N ILE A 574 -20.24 22.32 12.56
CA ILE A 574 -20.30 22.61 13.99
C ILE A 574 -21.67 23.24 14.30
N SER A 575 -22.37 22.69 15.28
CA SER A 575 -23.62 23.27 15.77
C SER A 575 -23.37 24.56 16.57
N VAL A 576 -24.40 25.38 16.75
CA VAL A 576 -24.28 26.64 17.52
C VAL A 576 -23.76 26.39 18.94
N ASP A 577 -24.28 25.37 19.63
CA ASP A 577 -23.86 25.01 21.00
C ASP A 577 -22.39 24.56 21.06
N GLU A 578 -21.91 23.87 20.04
CA GLU A 578 -20.50 23.46 19.94
C GLU A 578 -19.63 24.69 19.66
N LEU A 579 -20.06 25.57 18.75
CA LEU A 579 -19.32 26.77 18.38
C LEU A 579 -19.10 27.71 19.57
N GLN A 580 -20.11 27.89 20.41
CA GLN A 580 -20.03 28.71 21.63
C GLN A 580 -19.06 28.17 22.68
N ARG A 581 -18.71 26.88 22.62
CA ARG A 581 -17.77 26.24 23.55
C ARG A 581 -16.32 26.28 23.06
N ILE A 582 -16.09 26.72 21.82
CA ILE A 582 -14.75 26.89 21.26
C ILE A 582 -14.22 28.23 21.72
N ASN A 583 -13.07 28.21 22.39
CA ASN A 583 -12.31 29.41 22.70
C ASN A 583 -11.46 29.79 21.49
N PHE A 584 -11.88 30.85 20.78
CA PHE A 584 -11.24 31.32 19.56
C PHE A 584 -9.84 31.91 19.81
N ASP A 585 -9.60 32.49 21.00
CA ASP A 585 -8.30 33.02 21.45
C ASP A 585 -7.18 31.97 21.49
N GLN A 586 -7.55 30.68 21.54
CA GLN A 586 -6.61 29.56 21.58
C GLN A 586 -6.44 28.86 20.23
N LEU A 587 -7.07 29.37 19.16
CA LEU A 587 -6.90 28.84 17.81
C LEU A 587 -5.76 29.58 17.11
N ASP A 588 -4.87 28.82 16.47
CA ASP A 588 -3.79 29.35 15.64
C ASP A 588 -4.30 29.67 14.23
N PHE A 589 -4.47 30.97 13.96
CA PHE A 589 -4.89 31.51 12.66
C PHE A 589 -3.73 31.98 11.78
N THR A 590 -2.47 31.70 12.13
CA THR A 590 -1.30 32.23 11.41
C THR A 590 -1.33 31.89 9.91
N ASN A 591 -1.71 30.65 9.58
CA ASN A 591 -1.85 30.17 8.20
C ASN A 591 -2.93 30.89 7.37
N PHE A 592 -3.95 31.44 8.03
CA PHE A 592 -4.99 32.25 7.41
C PHE A 592 -4.51 33.70 7.27
N MET A 593 -3.90 34.26 8.32
CA MET A 593 -3.40 35.64 8.33
C MET A 593 -2.28 35.88 7.32
N GLU A 594 -1.34 34.94 7.17
CA GLU A 594 -0.32 35.04 6.14
C GLU A 594 -0.92 35.13 4.73
N ASP A 595 -1.97 34.37 4.46
CA ASP A 595 -2.67 34.42 3.17
C ASP A 595 -3.45 35.72 3.00
N LEU A 596 -4.12 36.18 4.06
CA LEU A 596 -4.84 37.46 4.05
C LEU A 596 -3.87 38.60 3.73
N MET A 597 -2.75 38.69 4.45
CA MET A 597 -1.74 39.74 4.27
C MET A 597 -1.05 39.66 2.90
N LYS A 598 -0.78 38.47 2.37
CA LYS A 598 -0.20 38.29 1.02
C LYS A 598 -1.12 38.77 -0.10
N ASN A 599 -2.44 38.72 0.10
CA ASN A 599 -3.44 39.03 -0.92
C ASN A 599 -4.12 40.40 -0.73
N GLN A 600 -3.75 41.16 0.31
CA GLN A 600 -4.32 42.47 0.58
C GLN A 600 -3.50 43.58 -0.10
N SER A 601 -4.13 44.40 -0.95
CA SER A 601 -3.62 45.74 -1.25
C SER A 601 -4.06 46.66 -0.12
N ILE A 602 -3.15 46.93 0.83
CA ILE A 602 -3.38 47.96 1.84
C ILE A 602 -3.61 49.28 1.09
N PRO A 603 -4.78 49.94 1.23
CA PRO A 603 -5.02 51.22 0.57
C PRO A 603 -3.93 52.21 0.97
N GLU A 604 -3.38 52.94 -0.01
CA GLU A 604 -2.34 53.94 0.26
C GLU A 604 -2.76 54.86 1.40
N ASN A 605 -1.79 55.08 2.31
CA ASN A 605 -1.88 55.76 3.60
C ASN A 605 -2.57 57.15 3.63
N ALA A 606 -3.03 57.71 2.52
CA ALA A 606 -3.62 59.04 2.46
C ALA A 606 -4.90 59.18 3.32
N ALA A 607 -5.83 58.22 3.26
CA ALA A 607 -7.07 58.30 4.03
C ALA A 607 -6.85 58.11 5.54
N LEU A 608 -5.90 57.26 5.93
CA LEU A 608 -5.53 57.03 7.34
C LEU A 608 -4.73 58.22 7.90
N THR A 609 -3.86 58.81 7.07
CA THR A 609 -3.06 59.99 7.42
C THR A 609 -3.95 61.23 7.59
N GLU A 610 -4.93 61.44 6.72
CA GLU A 610 -5.86 62.58 6.85
C GLU A 610 -6.77 62.44 8.08
N LYS A 611 -7.31 61.25 8.38
CA LYS A 611 -8.04 61.02 9.64
C LYS A 611 -7.16 61.22 10.88
N THR A 612 -5.88 60.83 10.82
CA THR A 612 -4.93 61.05 11.92
C THR A 612 -4.62 62.54 12.11
N LYS A 613 -4.48 63.31 11.02
CA LYS A 613 -4.31 64.77 11.06
C LYS A 613 -5.55 65.47 11.62
N GLU A 614 -6.75 65.08 11.20
CA GLU A 614 -8.01 65.59 11.77
C GLU A 614 -8.09 65.29 13.26
N ARG A 615 -7.68 64.10 13.70
CA ARG A 615 -7.68 63.70 15.11
C ARG A 615 -6.69 64.48 15.96
N ILE A 616 -5.48 64.71 15.45
CA ILE A 616 -4.48 65.57 16.10
C ILE A 616 -5.00 67.01 16.21
N LYS A 617 -5.69 67.51 15.19
CA LYS A 617 -6.28 68.85 15.16
C LYS A 617 -7.43 69.00 16.18
N GLU A 618 -8.27 67.99 16.36
CA GLU A 618 -9.31 67.95 17.41
C GLU A 618 -8.70 67.94 18.83
N LEU A 619 -7.64 67.17 19.05
CA LEU A 619 -6.97 67.09 20.36
C LEU A 619 -6.26 68.39 20.75
N LEU A 620 -5.62 69.06 19.79
CA LEU A 620 -4.95 70.36 20.00
C LEU A 620 -5.93 71.53 20.20
N THR A 621 -7.13 71.43 19.62
CA THR A 621 -8.17 72.47 19.81
C THR A 621 -8.91 72.31 21.13
N GLN A 622 -9.05 71.09 21.68
CA GLN A 622 -9.58 70.87 23.02
C GLN A 622 -8.61 71.26 24.15
N SER A 623 -7.29 71.19 23.94
CA SER A 623 -6.32 71.65 24.94
C SER A 623 -6.19 73.18 25.05
N SER A 624 -6.70 73.92 24.05
CA SER A 624 -6.60 75.39 23.97
C SER A 624 -7.81 76.12 24.57
N ALA A 625 -8.82 75.38 25.06
CA ALA A 625 -10.07 75.94 25.60
C ALA A 625 -10.19 75.87 27.14
N LYS A 626 -9.07 75.77 27.85
CA LYS A 626 -9.02 75.91 29.32
C LYS A 626 -7.92 76.86 29.76
#